data_AF-A0A1G1WAD8-F1
#
_entry.id   AF-A0A1G1WAD8-F1
#
_cell.length_a   1.000
_cell.length_b   1.000
_cell.length_c   1.000
_cell.angle_alpha   90.00
_cell.angle_beta   90.00
_cell.angle_gamma   90.00
#
_symmetry.space_group_name_H-M   'P 1'
#
loop_
_entity.id
_entity.type
_entity.pdbx_description
1 polymer ?
#
loop_
_entity_poly.entity_id
_entity_poly.type
_entity_poly.pdbx_seq_one_letter_code
_entity_poly.pdbx_strand_id
1 'polypeptide(L)'
;MAKPTIYATPICIVLSILVIIGIIWGVMQHNPLIITLFLLPAVGYEAYRTEGESTRWASWAMLILILAELICIIFKVNFDLATYFNAPTAYFYGYFLPLSDIKVIFPIVMVFLSFILFFRTIGKYTKWLAVLLFISSIAIVYVINQDILKSLLHLGSYGGFYY
;
A
#
# COMPACT_ATOMS: atom_id res chain seq x y z
N MET A 1 11.98 -15.70 -16.42
CA MET A 1 11.87 -15.78 -17.89
C MET A 1 10.80 -14.75 -18.25
N ALA A 2 11.19 -13.59 -18.77
CA ALA A 2 10.32 -12.42 -18.81
C ALA A 2 8.97 -12.72 -19.49
N LYS A 3 7.87 -12.58 -18.74
CA LYS A 3 6.51 -12.76 -19.26
C LYS A 3 6.26 -11.84 -20.46
N PRO A 4 5.49 -12.31 -21.46
CA PRO A 4 5.26 -11.57 -22.70
C PRO A 4 4.65 -10.19 -22.41
N THR A 5 5.27 -9.15 -22.95
CA THR A 5 4.94 -7.74 -22.68
C THR A 5 3.95 -7.13 -23.68
N ILE A 6 3.49 -7.92 -24.66
CA ILE A 6 2.66 -7.46 -25.79
C ILE A 6 1.39 -6.76 -25.31
N TYR A 7 0.74 -7.27 -24.26
CA TYR A 7 -0.47 -6.68 -23.66
C TYR A 7 -0.20 -5.93 -22.34
N ALA A 8 1.05 -5.77 -21.93
CA ALA A 8 1.35 -5.17 -20.62
C ALA A 8 0.96 -3.69 -20.53
N THR A 9 1.19 -2.92 -21.58
CA THR A 9 0.82 -1.49 -21.64
C THR A 9 -0.69 -1.26 -21.52
N PRO A 10 -1.56 -1.88 -22.35
CA PRO A 10 -2.99 -1.65 -22.24
C PRO A 10 -3.54 -2.10 -20.88
N ILE A 11 -3.03 -3.20 -20.31
CA ILE A 11 -3.43 -3.67 -18.97
C ILE A 11 -3.06 -2.63 -17.90
N CYS A 12 -1.82 -2.13 -17.91
CA CYS A 12 -1.38 -1.10 -16.95
C CYS A 12 -2.20 0.20 -17.06
N ILE A 13 -2.59 0.60 -18.26
CA ILE A 13 -3.44 1.79 -18.46
C ILE A 13 -4.84 1.57 -17.87
N VAL A 14 -5.48 0.45 -18.19
CA VAL A 14 -6.82 0.12 -17.66
C VAL A 14 -6.79 0.03 -16.13
N LEU A 15 -5.77 -0.61 -15.56
CA LEU A 15 -5.59 -0.68 -14.11
C LEU A 15 -5.35 0.71 -13.49
N SER A 16 -4.57 1.58 -14.14
CA SER A 16 -4.35 2.96 -13.67
C SER A 16 -5.68 3.72 -13.60
N ILE A 17 -6.48 3.66 -14.66
CA ILE A 17 -7.79 4.33 -14.72
C ILE A 17 -8.71 3.80 -13.62
N LEU A 18 -8.76 2.47 -13.47
CA LEU A 18 -9.58 1.82 -12.46
C LEU A 18 -9.17 2.26 -11.05
N VAL A 19 -7.87 2.24 -10.73
CA VAL A 19 -7.34 2.69 -9.44
C VAL A 19 -7.66 4.16 -9.19
N ILE A 20 -7.49 5.04 -10.18
CA ILE A 20 -7.78 6.48 -10.04
C ILE A 20 -9.26 6.70 -9.73
N ILE A 21 -10.17 5.99 -10.42
CA ILE A 21 -11.62 6.05 -10.14
C ILE A 21 -11.90 5.60 -8.71
N GLY A 22 -11.29 4.50 -8.29
CA GLY A 22 -11.41 3.98 -6.92
C GLY A 22 -10.95 4.97 -5.86
N ILE A 23 -9.80 5.63 -6.07
CA ILE A 23 -9.28 6.66 -5.17
C ILE A 23 -10.23 7.85 -5.08
N ILE A 24 -10.65 8.41 -6.21
CA ILE A 24 -11.54 9.58 -6.23
C ILE A 24 -12.85 9.25 -5.51
N TRP A 25 -13.47 8.12 -5.85
CA TRP A 25 -14.74 7.71 -5.24
C TRP A 25 -14.58 7.41 -3.74
N GLY A 26 -13.54 6.67 -3.36
CA GLY A 26 -13.28 6.32 -1.97
C GLY A 26 -12.98 7.53 -1.08
N VAL A 27 -12.24 8.52 -1.59
CA VAL A 27 -11.99 9.78 -0.87
C VAL A 27 -13.29 10.58 -0.74
N MET A 28 -14.09 10.70 -1.81
CA MET A 28 -15.36 11.44 -1.76
C MET A 28 -16.36 10.85 -0.76
N GLN A 29 -16.37 9.52 -0.57
CA GLN A 29 -17.25 8.86 0.38
C GLN A 29 -16.58 8.58 1.74
N HIS A 30 -15.34 9.02 1.94
CA HIS A 30 -14.53 8.69 3.12
C HIS A 30 -14.55 7.19 3.46
N ASN A 31 -14.59 6.34 2.43
CA ASN A 31 -14.72 4.91 2.59
C ASN A 31 -13.48 4.19 2.03
N PRO A 32 -12.60 3.67 2.90
CA PRO A 32 -11.37 3.02 2.48
C PRO A 32 -11.64 1.72 1.69
N LEU A 33 -12.76 1.04 1.93
CA LEU A 33 -13.12 -0.20 1.21
C LEU A 33 -13.17 -0.01 -0.30
N ILE A 34 -13.68 1.14 -0.76
CA ILE A 34 -13.81 1.43 -2.18
C ILE A 34 -12.43 1.50 -2.82
N ILE A 35 -11.47 2.16 -2.16
CA ILE A 35 -10.09 2.27 -2.66
C ILE A 35 -9.43 0.89 -2.67
N THR A 36 -9.53 0.13 -1.57
CA THR A 36 -8.95 -1.21 -1.45
C THR A 36 -9.50 -2.18 -2.50
N LEU A 37 -10.81 -2.14 -2.78
CA LEU A 37 -11.44 -3.01 -3.77
C LEU A 37 -10.96 -2.72 -5.19
N PHE A 38 -10.86 -1.44 -5.56
CA PHE A 38 -10.38 -1.02 -6.88
C PHE A 38 -8.85 -1.21 -7.02
N LEU A 39 -8.11 -1.27 -5.92
CA LEU A 39 -6.67 -1.54 -5.93
C LEU A 39 -6.35 -3.04 -6.16
N LEU A 40 -7.28 -3.93 -5.82
CA LEU A 40 -7.09 -5.38 -5.83
C LEU A 40 -6.66 -5.93 -7.21
N PRO A 41 -7.28 -5.54 -8.35
CA PRO A 41 -6.83 -6.00 -9.67
C PRO A 41 -5.39 -5.58 -10.00
N ALA A 42 -4.96 -4.40 -9.52
CA ALA A 42 -3.60 -3.91 -9.75
C ALA A 42 -2.56 -4.72 -8.96
N VAL A 43 -2.83 -4.99 -7.69
CA VAL A 43 -1.98 -5.85 -6.85
C VAL A 43 -1.92 -7.27 -7.39
N GLY A 44 -3.05 -7.82 -7.82
CA GLY A 44 -3.13 -9.15 -8.43
C GLY A 44 -2.28 -9.25 -9.70
N TYR A 45 -2.35 -8.23 -10.56
CA TYR A 45 -1.52 -8.19 -11.75
C TYR A 45 -0.03 -8.02 -11.43
N GLU A 46 0.31 -7.28 -10.38
CA GLU A 46 1.69 -7.16 -9.91
C GLU A 46 2.25 -8.49 -9.38
N ALA A 47 1.48 -9.21 -8.57
CA ALA A 47 1.86 -10.53 -8.04
C ALA A 47 2.03 -11.56 -9.15
N TYR A 48 1.20 -11.48 -10.19
CA TYR A 48 1.32 -12.32 -11.37
C TYR A 48 2.60 -12.03 -12.17
N ARG A 49 2.96 -10.76 -12.40
CA ARG A 49 4.05 -10.39 -13.33
C ARG A 49 5.44 -10.38 -12.71
N THR A 50 5.55 -10.39 -11.38
CA THR A 50 6.83 -10.17 -10.69
C THR A 50 7.62 -11.47 -10.59
N GLU A 51 8.87 -11.45 -11.08
CA GLU A 51 9.69 -12.66 -11.25
C GLU A 51 10.94 -12.74 -10.37
N GLY A 52 11.44 -11.63 -9.81
CA GLY A 52 12.65 -11.66 -8.98
C GLY A 52 12.38 -12.32 -7.63
N GLU A 53 13.30 -13.11 -7.08
CA GLU A 53 13.09 -13.84 -5.80
C GLU A 53 12.58 -12.91 -4.68
N SER A 54 13.32 -11.85 -4.36
CA SER A 54 12.92 -10.91 -3.30
C SER A 54 11.69 -10.07 -3.66
N THR A 55 11.53 -9.67 -4.92
CA THR A 55 10.40 -8.83 -5.35
C THR A 55 9.11 -9.62 -5.51
N ARG A 56 9.21 -10.92 -5.82
CA ARG A 56 8.09 -11.86 -5.86
C ARG A 56 7.52 -12.05 -4.47
N TRP A 57 8.37 -12.26 -3.46
CA TRP A 57 7.91 -12.31 -2.07
C TRP A 57 7.24 -11.01 -1.65
N ALA A 58 7.82 -9.84 -1.98
CA ALA A 58 7.22 -8.55 -1.67
C ALA A 58 5.86 -8.36 -2.36
N SER A 59 5.71 -8.78 -3.61
CA SER A 59 4.48 -8.65 -4.37
C SER A 59 3.37 -9.61 -3.88
N TRP A 60 3.73 -10.84 -3.51
CA TRP A 60 2.80 -11.76 -2.85
C TRP A 60 2.42 -11.29 -1.43
N ALA A 61 3.36 -10.72 -0.69
CA ALA A 61 3.09 -10.12 0.61
C ALA A 61 2.09 -8.95 0.47
N MET A 62 2.25 -8.08 -0.54
CA MET A 62 1.27 -7.03 -0.85
C MET A 62 -0.14 -7.59 -1.09
N LEU A 63 -0.24 -8.69 -1.85
CA LEU A 63 -1.52 -9.35 -2.11
C LEU A 63 -2.15 -9.92 -0.84
N ILE A 64 -1.35 -10.54 0.03
CA ILE A 64 -1.85 -11.05 1.31
C ILE A 64 -2.31 -9.90 2.21
N LEU A 65 -1.54 -8.81 2.26
CA LEU A 65 -1.88 -7.63 3.07
C LEU A 65 -3.17 -6.98 2.62
N ILE A 66 -3.39 -6.80 1.31
CA ILE A 66 -4.62 -6.17 0.81
C ILE A 66 -5.85 -7.07 1.07
N LEU A 67 -5.69 -8.39 0.98
CA LEU A 67 -6.77 -9.33 1.34
C LEU A 67 -7.06 -9.31 2.84
N ALA A 68 -6.02 -9.30 3.68
CA ALA A 68 -6.16 -9.21 5.13
C ALA A 68 -6.84 -7.88 5.53
N GLU A 69 -6.43 -6.76 4.92
CA GLU A 69 -7.06 -5.46 5.12
C GLU A 69 -8.54 -5.51 4.75
N LEU A 70 -8.88 -6.06 3.59
CA LEU A 70 -10.26 -6.16 3.11
C LEU A 70 -11.13 -6.99 4.08
N ILE A 71 -10.61 -8.11 4.60
CA ILE A 71 -11.26 -8.90 5.65
C ILE A 71 -11.45 -8.06 6.91
N CYS A 72 -10.40 -7.41 7.42
CA CYS A 72 -10.48 -6.59 8.64
C CYS A 72 -11.50 -5.46 8.52
N ILE A 73 -11.60 -4.81 7.36
CA ILE A 73 -12.57 -3.72 7.16
C ILE A 73 -14.00 -4.28 7.02
N ILE A 74 -14.23 -5.38 6.27
CA ILE A 74 -15.56 -5.99 6.12
C ILE A 74 -16.10 -6.51 7.46
N PHE A 75 -15.28 -7.24 8.21
CA PHE A 75 -15.67 -7.79 9.51
C PHE A 75 -15.61 -6.75 10.64
N LYS A 76 -15.27 -5.49 10.33
CA LYS A 76 -15.13 -4.38 11.29
C LYS A 76 -14.27 -4.76 12.49
N VAL A 77 -13.20 -5.53 12.24
CA VAL A 77 -12.25 -5.93 13.28
C VAL A 77 -11.47 -4.67 13.67
N ASN A 78 -11.79 -4.12 14.84
CA ASN A 78 -11.02 -3.04 15.44
C ASN A 78 -10.04 -3.70 16.41
N PHE A 79 -8.77 -3.74 16.05
CA PHE A 79 -7.73 -4.22 16.96
C PHE A 79 -6.83 -3.04 17.28
N ASP A 80 -7.08 -2.43 18.43
CA ASP A 80 -6.30 -1.30 18.89
C ASP A 80 -4.99 -1.79 19.50
N LEU A 81 -3.91 -1.57 18.76
CA LEU A 81 -2.57 -1.96 19.17
C LEU A 81 -2.06 -1.09 20.32
N ALA A 82 -2.58 0.13 20.50
CA ALA A 82 -2.20 0.95 21.65
C ALA A 82 -2.65 0.32 22.95
N THR A 83 -3.89 -0.19 22.97
CA THR A 83 -4.44 -0.90 24.12
C THR A 83 -3.73 -2.25 24.34
N TYR A 84 -3.38 -2.97 23.28
CA TYR A 84 -2.66 -4.25 23.39
C TYR A 84 -1.23 -4.10 23.94
N PHE A 85 -0.50 -3.07 23.51
CA PHE A 85 0.87 -2.82 23.95
C PHE A 85 0.99 -1.92 25.19
N ASN A 86 -0.14 -1.47 25.77
CA ASN A 86 -0.18 -0.46 26.85
C ASN A 86 0.67 0.79 26.55
N ALA A 87 0.82 1.11 25.27
CA ALA A 87 1.65 2.20 24.80
C ALA A 87 0.85 2.96 23.72
N PRO A 88 0.53 4.24 23.91
CA PRO A 88 -0.21 5.03 22.92
C PRO A 88 0.62 5.25 21.64
N THR A 89 1.94 5.09 21.73
CA THR A 89 2.88 5.29 20.63
C THR A 89 3.93 4.19 20.62
N ALA A 90 4.20 3.65 19.43
CA ALA A 90 5.34 2.78 19.19
C ALA A 90 6.53 3.62 18.77
N TYR A 91 7.67 3.40 19.42
CA TYR A 91 8.94 3.99 18.97
C TYR A 91 9.53 3.12 17.86
N PHE A 92 9.57 3.65 16.63
CA PHE A 92 10.22 2.99 15.50
C PHE A 92 11.19 3.96 14.85
N TYR A 93 12.48 3.60 14.82
CA TYR A 93 13.52 4.32 14.08
C TYR A 93 13.63 5.84 14.41
N GLY A 94 13.43 6.24 15.67
CA GLY A 94 13.56 7.64 16.08
C GLY A 94 12.24 8.42 16.19
N TYR A 95 11.11 7.82 15.81
CA TYR A 95 9.82 8.49 15.75
C TYR A 95 8.76 7.76 16.56
N PHE A 96 7.88 8.54 17.20
CA PHE A 96 6.68 8.05 17.87
C PHE A 96 5.57 7.88 16.82
N LEU A 97 5.32 6.65 16.41
CA LEU A 97 4.17 6.30 15.60
C LEU A 97 2.97 6.08 16.52
N PRO A 98 1.86 6.81 16.37
CA PRO A 98 0.64 6.49 17.10
C PRO A 98 0.22 5.07 16.71
N LEU A 99 0.18 4.18 17.71
CA LEU A 99 -0.35 2.84 17.52
C LEU A 99 -1.85 3.02 17.32
N SER A 100 -2.29 2.90 16.08
CA SER A 100 -3.70 3.04 15.71
C SER A 100 -4.34 1.68 15.46
N ASP A 101 -5.57 1.68 14.94
CA ASP A 101 -6.28 0.47 14.55
C ASP A 101 -5.44 -0.31 13.52
N ILE A 102 -5.47 -1.63 13.61
CA ILE A 102 -4.72 -2.54 12.72
C ILE A 102 -4.96 -2.26 11.24
N LYS A 103 -6.12 -1.69 10.91
CA LYS A 103 -6.50 -1.22 9.57
C LYS A 103 -5.56 -0.16 9.00
N VAL A 104 -4.86 0.60 9.83
CA VAL A 104 -3.88 1.60 9.38
C VAL A 104 -2.52 0.96 9.13
N ILE A 105 -2.19 -0.13 9.84
CA ILE A 105 -0.88 -0.78 9.69
C ILE A 105 -0.73 -1.45 8.34
N PHE A 106 -1.77 -2.13 7.86
CA PHE A 106 -1.73 -2.77 6.54
C PHE A 106 -1.32 -1.80 5.42
N PRO A 107 -1.98 -0.65 5.22
CA PRO A 107 -1.61 0.29 4.17
C PRO A 107 -0.25 0.95 4.42
N ILE A 108 0.18 1.16 5.68
CA ILE A 108 1.54 1.61 5.98
C ILE A 108 2.59 0.60 5.49
N VAL A 109 2.41 -0.69 5.81
CA VAL A 109 3.33 -1.74 5.34
C VAL A 109 3.31 -1.82 3.81
N MET A 110 2.15 -1.61 3.18
CA MET A 110 2.03 -1.56 1.73
C MET A 110 2.81 -0.38 1.11
N VAL A 111 2.85 0.79 1.77
CA VAL A 111 3.69 1.93 1.35
C VAL A 111 5.18 1.52 1.35
N PHE A 112 5.65 0.86 2.41
CA PHE A 112 7.05 0.41 2.47
C PHE A 112 7.38 -0.67 1.43
N LEU A 113 6.50 -1.66 1.26
CA LEU A 113 6.70 -2.73 0.27
C LEU A 113 6.67 -2.20 -1.17
N SER A 114 5.75 -1.30 -1.49
CA SER A 114 5.70 -0.65 -2.81
C SER A 114 6.95 0.19 -3.09
N PHE A 115 7.49 0.87 -2.07
CA PHE A 115 8.78 1.56 -2.18
C PHE A 115 9.93 0.58 -2.47
N ILE A 116 10.02 -0.53 -1.74
CA ILE A 116 11.04 -1.57 -1.98
C ILE A 116 10.91 -2.15 -3.40
N LEU A 117 9.68 -2.43 -3.85
CA LEU A 117 9.40 -2.94 -5.19
C LEU A 117 9.86 -1.96 -6.28
N PHE A 118 9.65 -0.66 -6.07
CA PHE A 118 10.08 0.38 -7.00
C PHE A 118 11.61 0.45 -7.16
N PHE A 119 12.37 0.39 -6.07
CA PHE A 119 13.84 0.48 -6.12
C PHE A 119 14.51 -0.82 -6.54
N ARG A 120 13.99 -1.98 -6.11
CA ARG A 120 14.63 -3.28 -6.41
C ARG A 120 14.28 -3.85 -7.78
N THR A 121 13.22 -3.35 -8.44
CA THR A 121 12.78 -3.90 -9.73
C THR A 121 13.33 -3.12 -10.92
N ILE A 122 13.85 -3.80 -11.94
CA ILE A 122 14.33 -3.17 -13.18
C ILE A 122 13.20 -3.01 -14.22
N GLY A 123 12.15 -3.83 -14.15
CA GLY A 123 11.03 -3.85 -15.10
C GLY A 123 10.18 -2.57 -15.07
N LYS A 124 10.11 -1.87 -16.21
CA LYS A 124 9.39 -0.58 -16.37
C LYS A 124 7.94 -0.63 -15.86
N TYR A 125 7.20 -1.66 -16.21
CA TYR A 125 5.79 -1.77 -15.83
C TYR A 125 5.56 -2.22 -14.38
N THR A 126 6.51 -2.94 -13.77
CA THR A 126 6.43 -3.23 -12.34
C THR A 126 6.72 -1.96 -11.53
N LYS A 127 7.66 -1.11 -11.99
CA LYS A 127 7.83 0.23 -11.41
C LYS A 127 6.57 1.08 -11.54
N TRP A 128 5.89 1.02 -12.68
CA TRP A 128 4.60 1.71 -12.86
C TRP A 128 3.58 1.23 -11.82
N LEU A 129 3.35 -0.08 -11.72
CA LEU A 129 2.39 -0.62 -10.75
C LEU A 129 2.78 -0.29 -9.31
N ALA A 130 4.06 -0.39 -8.96
CA ALA A 130 4.56 0.00 -7.64
C ALA A 130 4.23 1.46 -7.30
N VAL A 131 4.31 2.39 -8.26
CA VAL A 131 3.87 3.78 -8.07
C VAL A 131 2.36 3.88 -7.82
N LEU A 132 1.54 3.13 -8.57
CA LEU A 132 0.09 3.09 -8.31
C LEU A 132 -0.23 2.54 -6.93
N LEU A 133 0.44 1.46 -6.52
CA LEU A 133 0.26 0.86 -5.19
C LEU A 133 0.67 1.83 -4.08
N PHE A 134 1.78 2.54 -4.27
CA PHE A 134 2.27 3.55 -3.32
C PHE A 134 1.24 4.68 -3.14
N ILE A 135 0.78 5.28 -4.23
CA ILE A 135 -0.20 6.38 -4.20
C ILE A 135 -1.51 5.91 -3.57
N SER A 136 -1.99 4.72 -3.94
CA SER A 136 -3.25 4.18 -3.42
C SER A 136 -3.16 3.87 -1.93
N SER A 137 -2.03 3.32 -1.47
CA SER A 137 -1.82 3.02 -0.04
C SER A 137 -1.79 4.31 0.78
N ILE A 138 -1.15 5.37 0.27
CA ILE A 138 -1.21 6.71 0.89
C ILE A 138 -2.65 7.23 0.93
N ALA A 139 -3.41 7.08 -0.15
CA ALA A 139 -4.81 7.51 -0.20
C ALA A 139 -5.67 6.76 0.83
N ILE A 140 -5.44 5.46 1.03
CA ILE A 140 -6.11 4.67 2.06
C ILE A 140 -5.75 5.21 3.46
N VAL A 141 -4.46 5.43 3.75
CA VAL A 141 -4.04 6.03 5.04
C VAL A 141 -4.72 7.38 5.25
N TYR A 142 -4.77 8.23 4.23
CA TYR A 142 -5.43 9.54 4.29
C TYR A 142 -6.91 9.44 4.67
N VAL A 143 -7.64 8.49 4.08
CA VAL A 143 -9.06 8.28 4.34
C VAL A 143 -9.31 7.71 5.74
N ILE A 144 -8.41 6.85 6.23
CA ILE A 144 -8.56 6.26 7.58
C ILE A 144 -8.16 7.26 8.67
N ASN A 145 -7.01 7.91 8.55
CA ASN A 145 -6.53 8.87 9.54
C ASN A 145 -5.55 9.90 8.94
N GLN A 146 -6.00 11.16 8.86
CA GLN A 146 -5.23 12.26 8.29
C GLN A 146 -3.99 12.66 9.10
N ASP A 147 -3.98 12.43 10.42
CA ASP A 147 -2.87 12.84 11.29
C ASP A 147 -1.68 11.87 11.16
N ILE A 148 -1.96 10.58 10.96
CA ILE A 148 -0.93 9.56 10.70
C ILE A 148 -0.21 9.84 9.39
N LEU A 149 -0.93 10.31 8.36
CA LEU A 149 -0.31 10.71 7.11
C LEU A 149 0.73 11.82 7.30
N LYS A 150 0.41 12.85 8.10
CA LYS A 150 1.35 13.95 8.39
C LYS A 150 2.62 13.40 9.04
N SER A 151 2.48 12.49 10.00
CA SER A 151 3.62 11.83 10.65
C SER A 151 4.48 11.02 9.65
N LEU A 152 3.86 10.27 8.73
CA LEU A 152 4.59 9.51 7.71
C LEU A 152 5.32 10.41 6.71
N LEU A 153 4.69 11.52 6.28
CA LEU A 153 5.32 12.50 5.38
C LEU A 153 6.53 13.17 6.04
N HIS A 154 6.42 13.52 7.33
CA HIS A 154 7.57 14.02 8.08
C HIS A 154 8.70 12.97 8.16
N LEU A 155 8.38 11.70 8.39
CA LEU A 155 9.37 10.62 8.46
C LEU A 155 10.09 10.40 7.11
N GLY A 156 9.35 10.47 6.00
CA GLY A 156 9.92 10.43 4.65
C GLY A 156 10.83 11.62 4.34
N SER A 157 10.53 12.81 4.90
CA SER A 157 11.35 14.01 4.68
C SER A 157 12.69 14.00 5.43
N TYR A 158 12.76 13.35 6.61
CA TYR A 158 14.00 13.22 7.37
C TYR A 158 14.85 11.99 6.96
N GLY A 159 14.23 10.95 6.39
CA GLY A 159 14.91 9.74 5.91
C GLY A 159 15.64 9.88 4.56
N GLY A 160 15.61 11.06 3.94
CA GLY A 160 16.11 11.29 2.57
C GLY A 160 17.62 11.52 2.41
N PHE A 161 18.44 11.43 3.45
CA PHE A 161 19.87 11.81 3.38
C PHE A 161 20.86 10.87 4.11
N TYR A 162 20.58 9.57 4.19
CA TYR A 162 21.60 8.61 4.64
C TYR A 162 21.55 7.30 3.86
N TYR A 163 21.87 7.36 2.56
CA TYR A 163 22.62 6.31 1.85
C TYR A 163 23.48 6.96 0.77
#